data_AF-X1DHI3-F1
#
_entry.id   AF-X1DHI3-F1
#
_cell.length_a   1.000
_cell.length_b   1.000
_cell.length_c   1.000
_cell.angle_alpha   90.00
_cell.angle_beta   90.00
_cell.angle_gamma   90.00
#
_symmetry.space_group_name_H-M   'P 1'
#
loop_
_entity.id
_entity.type
_entity.pdbx_description
1 polymer ?
#
loop_
_entity_poly.entity_id
_entity_poly.type
_entity_poly.pdbx_seq_one_letter_code
_entity_poly.pdbx_strand_id
1 'polypeptide(L)'
;DKRRIYIDLKEGRVLSVNNQYAGNSLGLKKLALRLAIYKSNNEDWLTEHYFIMGVHPKEKNRISYLCGAFPSACGKTSTAMLPGQTIVGDDIAYLRVWEDGYAHSVNIERGIFGIIKDVNAKNDPVIFDALTTPRETIFSNVLVKDGNPYWIGDGRPIPDEGRNFSGNWNKGKKDKDGREIPLAHPNARYTIRIEELNNADPNLHNPDGVPVHGILYGGRDSDTMPPVIESLDWEHGVFLGASIESETTSATLGAEGVRTQQPMANLDFMVVPLGKYIENHEKFGRKL
;
A
#
# COMPACT_ATOMS: atom_id res chain seq x y z
N ASP A 1 7.15 21.15 -16.58
CA ASP A 1 7.30 19.74 -16.13
C ASP A 1 7.18 18.80 -17.33
N LYS A 2 8.25 18.07 -17.67
CA LYS A 2 8.32 17.14 -18.83
C LYS A 2 8.13 15.66 -18.42
N ARG A 3 7.67 15.39 -17.19
CA ARG A 3 7.37 14.03 -16.70
C ARG A 3 6.17 13.45 -17.42
N ARG A 4 6.27 12.19 -17.87
CA ARG A 4 5.17 11.48 -18.53
C ARG A 4 5.18 10.00 -18.15
N ILE A 5 4.00 9.40 -18.07
CA ILE A 5 3.79 7.95 -17.96
C ILE A 5 2.73 7.61 -19.00
N TYR A 6 3.06 6.72 -19.93
CA TYR A 6 2.14 6.22 -20.96
C TYR A 6 1.94 4.72 -20.77
N ILE A 7 0.68 4.29 -20.82
CA ILE A 7 0.30 2.88 -20.73
C ILE A 7 -0.23 2.46 -22.10
N ASP A 8 0.50 1.57 -22.76
CA ASP A 8 0.07 0.98 -24.02
C ASP A 8 -0.53 -0.40 -23.75
N LEU A 9 -1.85 -0.46 -23.73
CA LEU A 9 -2.62 -1.68 -23.50
C LEU A 9 -2.61 -2.63 -24.71
N LYS A 10 -2.33 -2.12 -25.92
CA LYS A 10 -2.31 -2.91 -27.14
C LYS A 10 -1.02 -3.72 -27.24
N GLU A 11 0.11 -3.11 -26.90
CA GLU A 11 1.41 -3.76 -26.92
C GLU A 11 1.83 -4.34 -25.56
N GLY A 12 1.08 -4.04 -24.49
CA GLY A 12 1.38 -4.49 -23.12
C GLY A 12 2.63 -3.83 -22.55
N ARG A 13 2.80 -2.52 -22.76
CA ARG A 13 4.01 -1.76 -22.43
C ARG A 13 3.71 -0.54 -21.58
N VAL A 14 4.68 -0.14 -20.77
CA VAL A 14 4.65 1.13 -20.03
C VAL A 14 5.89 1.94 -20.36
N LEU A 15 5.70 3.20 -20.73
CA LEU A 15 6.78 4.15 -20.96
C LEU A 15 6.76 5.22 -19.87
N SER A 16 7.81 5.27 -19.05
CA SER A 16 8.02 6.33 -18.07
C SER A 16 9.18 7.22 -18.49
N VAL A 17 8.93 8.52 -18.60
CA VAL A 17 9.90 9.49 -19.14
C VAL A 17 10.12 10.62 -18.14
N ASN A 18 11.39 10.94 -17.87
CA ASN A 18 11.84 11.98 -16.95
C ASN A 18 11.38 11.80 -15.48
N ASN A 19 11.02 10.59 -15.06
CA ASN A 19 10.65 10.28 -13.68
C ASN A 19 11.83 9.66 -12.92
N GLN A 20 12.09 10.17 -11.71
CA GLN A 20 13.12 9.63 -10.80
C GLN A 20 12.52 8.99 -9.54
N TYR A 21 11.28 9.34 -9.20
CA TYR A 21 10.59 8.75 -8.06
C TYR A 21 10.16 7.31 -8.36
N ALA A 22 10.52 6.38 -7.47
CA ALA A 22 10.32 4.94 -7.63
C ALA A 22 8.89 4.54 -8.04
N GLY A 23 7.84 5.16 -7.46
CA GLY A 23 6.45 4.85 -7.84
C GLY A 23 6.11 5.13 -9.31
N ASN A 24 6.92 5.97 -9.97
CA ASN A 24 6.77 6.33 -11.38
C ASN A 24 7.84 5.70 -12.28
N SER A 25 8.87 5.05 -11.74
CA SER A 25 10.01 4.54 -12.50
C SER A 25 10.26 3.03 -12.31
N LEU A 26 9.82 2.44 -11.20
CA LEU A 26 9.91 0.99 -10.98
C LEU A 26 8.81 0.29 -11.77
N GLY A 27 9.23 -0.45 -12.81
CA GLY A 27 8.32 -1.18 -13.70
C GLY A 27 7.39 -2.15 -12.98
N LEU A 28 7.93 -2.93 -12.03
CA LEU A 28 7.20 -4.02 -11.35
C LEU A 28 6.29 -3.56 -10.20
N LYS A 29 5.99 -2.26 -10.08
CA LYS A 29 5.07 -1.74 -9.06
C LYS A 29 3.79 -1.18 -9.71
N LYS A 30 3.51 0.10 -9.50
CA LYS A 30 2.30 0.79 -10.01
C LYS A 30 2.20 0.78 -11.55
N LEU A 31 3.32 0.63 -12.25
CA LEU A 31 3.34 0.57 -13.71
C LEU A 31 2.83 -0.79 -14.21
N ALA A 32 3.38 -1.90 -13.70
CA ALA A 32 2.91 -3.25 -14.00
C ALA A 32 1.47 -3.49 -13.50
N LEU A 33 1.08 -2.92 -12.36
CA LEU A 33 -0.27 -3.03 -11.81
C LEU A 33 -1.34 -2.62 -12.85
N ARG A 34 -1.10 -1.54 -13.60
CA ARG A 34 -2.03 -1.08 -14.64
C ARG A 34 -2.21 -2.09 -15.76
N LEU A 35 -1.11 -2.67 -16.26
CA LEU A 35 -1.18 -3.72 -17.27
C LEU A 35 -1.86 -4.98 -16.73
N ALA A 36 -1.63 -5.32 -15.46
CA ALA A 36 -2.25 -6.45 -14.80
C ALA A 36 -3.76 -6.26 -14.61
N ILE A 37 -4.23 -5.05 -14.22
CA ILE A 37 -5.65 -4.70 -14.16
C ILE A 37 -6.31 -4.89 -15.53
N TYR A 38 -5.66 -4.43 -16.60
CA TYR A 38 -6.19 -4.67 -17.94
C TYR A 38 -6.27 -6.17 -18.25
N LYS A 39 -5.21 -6.94 -17.95
CA LYS A 39 -5.16 -8.37 -18.22
C LYS A 39 -6.24 -9.14 -17.44
N SER A 40 -6.35 -8.91 -16.13
CA SER A 40 -7.31 -9.57 -15.24
C SER A 40 -8.75 -9.32 -15.67
N ASN A 41 -9.06 -8.13 -16.16
CA ASN A 41 -10.38 -7.76 -16.71
C ASN A 41 -10.72 -8.40 -18.07
N ASN A 42 -9.78 -9.13 -18.68
CA ASN A 42 -10.00 -9.91 -19.90
C ASN A 42 -9.74 -11.42 -19.64
N GLU A 43 -9.52 -11.80 -18.38
CA GLU A 43 -9.25 -13.17 -17.95
C GLU A 43 -10.16 -13.49 -16.73
N ASP A 44 -9.87 -14.55 -15.99
CA ASP A 44 -10.73 -15.13 -14.95
C ASP A 44 -10.21 -14.93 -13.52
N TRP A 45 -9.56 -13.80 -13.27
CA TRP A 45 -8.89 -13.51 -12.00
C TRP A 45 -8.96 -12.02 -11.65
N LEU A 46 -8.59 -11.65 -10.42
CA LEU A 46 -8.59 -10.27 -9.95
C LEU A 46 -7.16 -9.77 -9.71
N THR A 47 -6.94 -8.49 -10.00
CA THR A 47 -5.72 -7.76 -9.65
C THR A 47 -6.11 -6.54 -8.85
N GLU A 48 -5.63 -6.49 -7.61
CA GLU A 48 -6.15 -5.54 -6.64
C GLU A 48 -5.04 -4.82 -5.88
N HIS A 49 -5.33 -3.57 -5.50
CA HIS A 49 -4.49 -2.76 -4.61
C HIS A 49 -4.79 -3.13 -3.15
N TYR A 50 -4.59 -4.41 -2.82
CA TYR A 50 -4.89 -4.99 -1.52
C TYR A 50 -3.62 -5.31 -0.74
N PHE A 51 -3.68 -5.13 0.58
CA PHE A 51 -2.81 -5.89 1.47
C PHE A 51 -3.34 -7.33 1.62
N ILE A 52 -2.47 -8.23 2.09
CA ILE A 52 -2.79 -9.61 2.44
C ILE A 52 -2.17 -9.88 3.81
N MET A 53 -2.99 -10.28 4.79
CA MET A 53 -2.54 -10.57 6.15
C MET A 53 -3.10 -11.89 6.66
N GLY A 54 -2.31 -12.60 7.46
CA GLY A 54 -2.76 -13.75 8.26
C GLY A 54 -3.19 -13.28 9.65
N VAL A 55 -4.48 -13.44 9.95
CA VAL A 55 -5.05 -13.13 11.27
C VAL A 55 -4.97 -14.36 12.17
N HIS A 56 -4.31 -14.21 13.31
CA HIS A 56 -4.13 -15.20 14.37
C HIS A 56 -4.98 -14.80 15.60
N PRO A 57 -6.20 -15.34 15.76
CA PRO A 57 -7.05 -15.02 16.89
C PRO A 57 -6.45 -15.56 18.21
N LYS A 58 -6.38 -14.73 19.26
CA LYS A 58 -5.64 -15.00 20.52
C LYS A 58 -6.02 -16.27 21.29
N GLU A 59 -7.09 -16.98 20.91
CA GLU A 59 -7.59 -18.17 21.61
C GLU A 59 -7.99 -19.30 20.64
N LYS A 60 -7.66 -19.17 19.35
CA LYS A 60 -8.03 -20.17 18.34
C LYS A 60 -6.77 -20.65 17.63
N ASN A 61 -6.62 -21.96 17.52
CA ASN A 61 -5.56 -22.57 16.71
C ASN A 61 -5.94 -22.58 15.22
N ARG A 62 -6.12 -21.39 14.64
CA ARG A 62 -6.45 -21.20 13.23
C ARG A 62 -5.87 -19.88 12.72
N ILE A 63 -5.64 -19.81 11.42
CA ILE A 63 -5.28 -18.59 10.71
C ILE A 63 -6.44 -18.24 9.78
N SER A 64 -6.82 -16.96 9.72
CA SER A 64 -7.71 -16.43 8.68
C SER A 64 -6.94 -15.43 7.84
N TYR A 65 -6.77 -15.71 6.55
CA TYR A 65 -6.18 -14.74 5.65
C TYR A 65 -7.24 -13.74 5.18
N LEU A 66 -6.95 -12.47 5.35
CA LEU A 66 -7.80 -11.37 4.91
C LEU A 66 -7.04 -10.55 3.86
N CYS A 67 -7.75 -10.16 2.81
CA CYS A 67 -7.31 -9.10 1.91
C CYS A 67 -7.95 -7.78 2.32
N GLY A 68 -7.36 -6.64 1.95
CA GLY A 68 -8.06 -5.38 2.13
C GLY A 68 -7.57 -4.21 1.29
N ALA A 69 -8.53 -3.40 0.84
CA ALA A 69 -8.34 -2.21 0.03
C ALA A 69 -8.63 -0.96 0.85
N PHE A 70 -7.59 -0.20 1.17
CA PHE A 70 -7.72 1.17 1.67
C PHE A 70 -7.03 2.15 0.72
N PRO A 71 -7.58 3.36 0.49
CA PRO A 71 -6.91 4.39 -0.28
C PRO A 71 -5.52 4.71 0.26
N SER A 72 -4.71 5.39 -0.56
CA SER A 72 -3.36 5.78 -0.16
C SER A 72 -3.38 6.55 1.18
N ALA A 73 -2.43 6.24 2.06
CA ALA A 73 -2.30 6.83 3.40
C ALA A 73 -3.52 6.65 4.35
N CYS A 74 -4.33 5.60 4.11
CA CYS A 74 -5.45 5.20 4.97
C CYS A 74 -5.15 3.92 5.79
N GLY A 75 -3.88 3.58 6.00
CA GLY A 75 -3.48 2.58 7.00
C GLY A 75 -3.26 1.14 6.49
N LYS A 76 -3.28 0.85 5.18
CA LYS A 76 -3.05 -0.53 4.65
C LYS A 76 -1.84 -1.21 5.28
N THR A 77 -0.68 -0.58 5.18
CA THR A 77 0.60 -1.08 5.70
C THR A 77 0.55 -1.30 7.22
N SER A 78 -0.02 -0.38 7.99
CA SER A 78 -0.16 -0.52 9.45
C SER A 78 -1.16 -1.63 9.83
N THR A 79 -2.27 -1.80 9.09
CA THR A 79 -3.24 -2.88 9.31
C THR A 79 -2.64 -4.25 9.01
N ALA A 80 -1.92 -4.39 7.90
CA ALA A 80 -1.25 -5.63 7.52
C ALA A 80 -0.16 -6.05 8.52
N MET A 81 0.32 -5.13 9.35
CA MET A 81 1.37 -5.34 10.34
C MET A 81 0.91 -5.16 11.79
N LEU A 82 -0.39 -5.35 12.04
CA LEU A 82 -0.91 -5.35 13.42
C LEU A 82 -0.12 -6.35 14.29
N PRO A 83 0.26 -5.97 15.52
CA PRO A 83 1.03 -6.84 16.40
C PRO A 83 0.37 -8.21 16.62
N GLY A 84 1.16 -9.27 16.48
CA GLY A 84 0.72 -10.67 16.61
C GLY A 84 0.03 -11.24 15.36
N GLN A 85 -0.07 -10.47 14.27
CA GLN A 85 -0.58 -10.91 12.98
C GLN A 85 0.59 -11.07 11.99
N THR A 86 0.41 -11.89 10.95
CA THR A 86 1.43 -12.13 9.93
C THR A 86 1.13 -11.38 8.63
N ILE A 87 2.18 -10.95 7.92
CA ILE A 87 2.07 -10.24 6.65
C ILE A 87 2.43 -11.14 5.47
N VAL A 88 1.58 -11.14 4.43
CA VAL A 88 1.86 -11.76 3.12
C VAL A 88 2.15 -10.67 2.08
N GLY A 89 1.47 -9.52 2.13
CA GLY A 89 1.74 -8.38 1.25
C GLY A 89 1.07 -7.10 1.74
N ASP A 90 1.57 -5.92 1.36
CA ASP A 90 1.05 -4.63 1.85
C ASP A 90 0.35 -3.76 0.81
N ASP A 91 0.55 -4.01 -0.49
CA ASP A 91 0.12 -3.07 -1.55
C ASP A 91 -0.59 -3.75 -2.73
N ILE A 92 -0.15 -4.92 -3.20
CA ILE A 92 -0.70 -5.57 -4.41
C ILE A 92 -1.02 -7.04 -4.18
N ALA A 93 -2.22 -7.45 -4.58
CA ALA A 93 -2.69 -8.83 -4.50
C ALA A 93 -3.25 -9.30 -5.85
N TYR A 94 -2.90 -10.52 -6.25
CA TYR A 94 -3.61 -11.24 -7.31
C TYR A 94 -4.50 -12.28 -6.67
N LEU A 95 -5.73 -12.45 -7.17
CA LEU A 95 -6.70 -13.41 -6.65
C LEU A 95 -7.22 -14.32 -7.75
N ARG A 96 -7.30 -15.62 -7.49
CA ARG A 96 -7.88 -16.64 -8.38
C ARG A 96 -8.82 -17.54 -7.58
N VAL A 97 -9.92 -17.97 -8.18
CA VAL A 97 -10.72 -19.07 -7.62
C VAL A 97 -9.88 -20.34 -7.68
N TRP A 98 -9.89 -21.11 -6.60
CA TRP A 98 -9.09 -22.31 -6.45
C TRP A 98 -9.96 -23.57 -6.30
N GLU A 99 -9.31 -24.74 -6.37
CA GLU A 99 -10.00 -26.03 -6.38
C GLU A 99 -10.73 -26.36 -5.07
N ASP A 100 -10.34 -25.73 -3.96
CA ASP A 100 -10.94 -25.91 -2.64
C ASP A 100 -12.19 -25.03 -2.41
N GLY A 101 -12.61 -24.28 -3.44
CA GLY A 101 -13.77 -23.38 -3.39
C GLY A 101 -13.47 -21.99 -2.82
N TYR A 102 -12.23 -21.70 -2.41
CA TYR A 102 -11.85 -20.36 -1.97
C TYR A 102 -11.19 -19.56 -3.10
N ALA A 103 -11.22 -18.24 -2.97
CA ALA A 103 -10.27 -17.41 -3.68
C ALA A 103 -8.90 -17.55 -3.01
N HIS A 104 -7.86 -17.86 -3.77
CA HIS A 104 -6.47 -17.83 -3.32
C HIS A 104 -5.81 -16.53 -3.73
N SER A 105 -5.03 -15.94 -2.82
CA SER A 105 -4.30 -14.71 -3.07
C SER A 105 -2.79 -14.86 -2.95
N VAL A 106 -2.08 -14.20 -3.86
CA VAL A 106 -0.61 -14.08 -3.85
C VAL A 106 -0.21 -12.62 -3.82
N ASN A 107 0.85 -12.33 -3.06
CA ASN A 107 1.60 -11.10 -3.19
C ASN A 107 2.60 -11.26 -4.35
N ILE A 108 2.60 -10.31 -5.28
CA ILE A 108 3.51 -10.30 -6.44
C ILE A 108 4.77 -9.45 -6.19
N GLU A 109 4.81 -8.72 -5.08
CA GLU A 109 5.94 -7.91 -4.66
C GLU A 109 6.85 -8.68 -3.71
N ARG A 110 8.14 -8.34 -3.73
CA ARG A 110 9.17 -8.97 -2.89
C ARG A 110 9.55 -8.16 -1.65
N GLY A 111 9.06 -6.92 -1.59
CA GLY A 111 9.48 -5.93 -0.61
C GLY A 111 8.43 -4.86 -0.42
N ILE A 112 8.59 -4.09 0.65
CA ILE A 112 7.72 -2.96 1.00
C ILE A 112 8.35 -1.68 0.49
N PHE A 113 7.54 -0.78 -0.06
CA PHE A 113 7.93 0.58 -0.41
C PHE A 113 7.08 1.59 0.38
N GLY A 114 7.26 1.59 1.70
CA GLY A 114 6.37 2.25 2.66
C GLY A 114 6.71 3.73 2.88
N ILE A 115 5.69 4.52 3.20
CA ILE A 115 5.88 5.89 3.73
C ILE A 115 6.46 5.77 5.13
N ILE A 116 7.59 6.43 5.38
CA ILE A 116 8.28 6.35 6.67
C ILE A 116 7.77 7.38 7.69
N LYS A 117 7.09 8.44 7.23
CA LYS A 117 6.56 9.50 8.08
C LYS A 117 5.70 8.88 9.20
N ASP A 118 5.95 9.32 10.43
CA ASP A 118 5.26 8.92 11.65
C ASP A 118 5.45 7.48 12.12
N VAL A 119 6.25 6.65 11.41
CA VAL A 119 6.67 5.32 11.87
C VAL A 119 7.50 5.48 13.14
N ASN A 120 7.08 4.87 14.24
CA ASN A 120 7.76 4.91 15.53
C ASN A 120 7.54 3.63 16.35
N ALA A 121 8.33 3.46 17.40
CA ALA A 121 8.30 2.28 18.26
C ALA A 121 6.94 1.99 18.93
N LYS A 122 6.08 3.01 19.09
CA LYS A 122 4.77 2.87 19.74
C LYS A 122 3.69 2.44 18.75
N ASN A 123 3.62 3.10 17.59
CA ASN A 123 2.53 2.91 16.64
C ASN A 123 2.80 1.77 15.66
N ASP A 124 4.06 1.61 15.24
CA ASP A 124 4.46 0.67 14.20
C ASP A 124 5.71 -0.13 14.65
N PRO A 125 5.65 -0.86 15.78
CA PRO A 125 6.82 -1.46 16.42
C PRO A 125 7.59 -2.43 15.52
N VAL A 126 6.88 -3.21 14.69
CA VAL A 126 7.49 -4.18 13.78
C VAL A 126 8.29 -3.47 12.68
N ILE A 127 7.72 -2.42 12.08
CA ILE A 127 8.40 -1.63 11.06
C ILE A 127 9.57 -0.89 11.68
N PHE A 128 9.36 -0.24 12.82
CA PHE A 128 10.38 0.54 13.49
C PHE A 128 11.59 -0.31 13.89
N ASP A 129 11.36 -1.51 14.46
CA ASP A 129 12.42 -2.47 14.75
C ASP A 129 13.20 -2.84 13.47
N ALA A 130 12.49 -3.13 12.38
CA ALA A 130 13.13 -3.43 11.11
C ALA A 130 13.98 -2.26 10.58
N LEU A 131 13.51 -1.03 10.70
CA LEU A 131 14.22 0.15 10.19
C LEU A 131 15.38 0.62 11.08
N THR A 132 15.43 0.18 12.35
CA THR A 132 16.43 0.65 13.33
C THR A 132 17.44 -0.41 13.74
N THR A 133 17.32 -1.63 13.21
CA THR A 133 18.30 -2.72 13.40
C THR A 133 19.08 -2.98 12.11
N PRO A 134 20.35 -3.45 12.18
CA PRO A 134 21.17 -3.66 10.99
C PRO A 134 20.57 -4.68 10.00
N ARG A 135 20.28 -4.23 8.76
CA ARG A 135 19.78 -5.06 7.64
C ARG A 135 19.87 -4.31 6.30
N GLU A 136 19.49 -4.97 5.19
CA GLU A 136 19.45 -4.36 3.87
C GLU A 136 18.23 -3.44 3.70
N THR A 137 18.40 -2.15 4.05
CA THR A 137 17.33 -1.15 3.92
C THR A 137 17.75 0.04 3.05
N ILE A 138 16.89 0.46 2.14
CA ILE A 138 17.07 1.70 1.36
C ILE A 138 16.13 2.79 1.90
N PHE A 139 16.71 3.88 2.41
CA PHE A 139 15.97 5.07 2.82
C PHE A 139 16.02 6.12 1.71
N SER A 140 14.88 6.78 1.45
CA SER A 140 14.77 7.86 0.46
C SER A 140 14.23 9.13 1.09
N ASN A 141 14.93 10.25 0.86
CA ASN A 141 14.56 11.61 1.31
C ASN A 141 14.43 11.79 2.83
N VAL A 142 15.17 11.02 3.62
CA VAL A 142 15.30 11.18 5.08
C VAL A 142 16.48 12.09 5.44
N LEU A 143 16.57 12.52 6.70
CA LEU A 143 17.79 13.09 7.25
C LEU A 143 18.79 11.97 7.53
N VAL A 144 20.06 12.17 7.22
CA VAL A 144 21.15 11.26 7.56
C VAL A 144 22.21 12.01 8.34
N LYS A 145 22.60 11.47 9.49
CA LYS A 145 23.71 11.96 10.33
C LYS A 145 24.49 10.78 10.86
N ASP A 146 25.82 10.79 10.66
CA ASP A 146 26.74 9.74 11.12
C ASP A 146 26.31 8.32 10.73
N GLY A 147 25.78 8.17 9.51
CA GLY A 147 25.30 6.89 8.97
C GLY A 147 23.88 6.50 9.42
N ASN A 148 23.26 7.24 10.33
CA ASN A 148 21.93 6.93 10.86
C ASN A 148 20.83 7.73 10.14
N PRO A 149 19.73 7.08 9.72
CA PRO A 149 18.57 7.75 9.15
C PRO A 149 17.65 8.30 10.26
N TYR A 150 17.04 9.46 10.01
CA TYR A 150 16.04 10.10 10.86
C TYR A 150 14.91 10.67 10.00
N TRP A 151 13.68 10.56 10.48
CA TRP A 151 12.49 10.99 9.75
C TRP A 151 11.50 11.76 10.63
N ILE A 152 10.48 12.34 10.01
CA ILE A 152 9.41 13.04 10.72
C ILE A 152 8.62 12.00 11.53
N GLY A 153 8.46 12.24 12.83
CA GLY A 153 7.70 11.36 13.72
C GLY A 153 8.44 10.10 14.18
N ASP A 154 9.75 10.01 13.93
CA ASP A 154 10.64 8.91 14.35
C ASP A 154 10.58 8.57 15.85
N GLY A 155 10.47 9.60 16.70
CA GLY A 155 10.37 9.46 18.15
C GLY A 155 11.71 9.35 18.89
N ARG A 156 12.82 9.10 18.19
CA ARG A 156 14.18 9.21 18.75
C ARG A 156 14.65 10.68 18.84
N PRO A 157 15.66 11.00 19.66
CA PRO A 157 16.31 12.31 19.62
C PRO A 157 16.88 12.60 18.21
N ILE A 158 16.42 13.69 17.60
CA ILE A 158 16.79 14.09 16.24
C ILE A 158 17.99 15.05 16.29
N PRO A 159 19.05 14.84 15.49
CA PRO A 159 20.18 15.75 15.42
C PRO A 159 19.78 17.10 14.79
N ASP A 160 20.40 18.19 15.26
CA ASP A 160 20.15 19.54 14.74
C ASP A 160 20.79 19.81 13.37
N GLU A 161 21.56 18.85 12.83
CA GLU A 161 22.21 18.94 11.52
C GLU A 161 22.43 17.56 10.88
N GLY A 162 22.70 17.56 9.57
CA GLY A 162 23.02 16.37 8.79
C GLY A 162 22.90 16.62 7.29
N ARG A 163 22.57 15.58 6.53
CA ARG A 163 22.29 15.66 5.09
C ARG A 163 20.90 15.12 4.78
N ASN A 164 20.12 15.86 4.02
CA ASN A 164 18.80 15.40 3.56
C ASN A 164 18.62 15.66 2.05
N PHE A 165 17.38 15.58 1.55
CA PHE A 165 17.02 15.80 0.15
C PHE A 165 17.38 17.21 -0.39
N SER A 166 17.69 18.17 0.49
CA SER A 166 18.15 19.52 0.12
C SER A 166 19.67 19.71 0.19
N GLY A 167 20.44 18.62 0.38
CA GLY A 167 21.88 18.66 0.65
C GLY A 167 22.18 18.78 2.14
N ASN A 168 23.18 19.58 2.53
CA ASN A 168 23.49 19.84 3.93
C ASN A 168 22.31 20.54 4.60
N TRP A 169 21.85 20.03 5.74
CA TRP A 169 20.67 20.51 6.44
C TRP A 169 21.00 20.79 7.91
N ASN A 170 20.40 21.83 8.46
CA ASN A 170 20.41 22.16 9.87
C ASN A 170 19.00 22.62 10.28
N LYS A 171 18.68 22.51 11.57
CA LYS A 171 17.39 22.93 12.12
C LYS A 171 17.13 24.41 11.80
N GLY A 172 15.93 24.69 11.31
CA GLY A 172 15.54 26.03 10.85
C GLY A 172 16.10 26.43 9.49
N LYS A 173 16.77 25.54 8.73
CA LYS A 173 17.18 25.81 7.35
C LYS A 173 15.96 26.20 6.51
N LYS A 174 16.09 27.28 5.73
CA LYS A 174 15.05 27.78 4.84
C LYS A 174 15.45 27.65 3.38
N ASP A 175 14.46 27.52 2.50
CA ASP A 175 14.66 27.61 1.05
C ASP A 175 14.81 29.07 0.59
N LYS A 176 14.99 29.25 -0.73
CA LYS A 176 15.12 30.57 -1.37
C LYS A 176 13.90 31.48 -1.18
N ASP A 177 12.74 30.90 -0.87
CA ASP A 177 11.48 31.60 -0.69
C ASP A 177 11.17 31.82 0.81
N GLY A 178 12.12 31.51 1.70
CA GLY A 178 12.02 31.70 3.14
C GLY A 178 11.19 30.64 3.88
N ARG A 179 10.80 29.55 3.20
CA ARG A 179 10.05 28.44 3.81
C ARG A 179 11.01 27.48 4.48
N GLU A 180 10.63 26.98 5.65
CA GLU A 180 11.45 26.00 6.37
C GLU A 180 11.51 24.68 5.61
N ILE A 181 12.72 24.15 5.47
CA ILE A 181 12.97 22.83 4.87
C ILE A 181 12.90 21.81 6.00
N PRO A 182 11.96 20.85 5.97
CA PRO A 182 11.87 19.83 7.02
C PRO A 182 13.08 18.89 6.99
N LEU A 183 13.32 18.21 8.11
CA LEU A 183 14.44 17.26 8.24
C LEU A 183 14.35 16.11 7.21
N ALA A 184 13.14 15.64 6.91
CA ALA A 184 12.83 14.64 5.90
C ALA A 184 11.66 15.10 5.03
N HIS A 185 11.56 14.59 3.80
CA HIS A 185 10.43 14.89 2.94
C HIS A 185 9.15 14.21 3.49
N PRO A 186 7.95 14.84 3.42
CA PRO A 186 6.72 14.22 3.92
C PRO A 186 6.36 12.88 3.27
N ASN A 187 6.78 12.68 2.02
CA ASN A 187 6.69 11.40 1.29
C ASN A 187 8.04 10.65 1.25
N ALA A 188 8.88 10.80 2.28
CA ALA A 188 10.07 9.97 2.46
C ALA A 188 9.66 8.49 2.59
N ARG A 189 10.54 7.61 2.13
CA ARG A 189 10.24 6.18 1.97
C ARG A 189 11.32 5.32 2.59
N TYR A 190 10.92 4.14 3.03
CA TYR A 190 11.82 3.01 3.27
C TYR A 190 11.53 1.92 2.23
N THR A 191 12.57 1.17 1.87
CA THR A 191 12.46 -0.04 1.05
C THR A 191 13.17 -1.17 1.76
N ILE A 192 12.43 -2.25 2.05
CA ILE A 192 12.92 -3.45 2.72
C ILE A 192 12.32 -4.69 2.05
N ARG A 193 12.96 -5.85 2.23
CA ARG A 193 12.36 -7.13 1.84
C ARG A 193 11.29 -7.52 2.87
N ILE A 194 10.16 -8.07 2.41
CA ILE A 194 9.09 -8.50 3.33
C ILE A 194 9.58 -9.64 4.23
N GLU A 195 10.39 -10.55 3.69
CA GLU A 195 10.96 -11.70 4.41
C GLU A 195 11.86 -11.32 5.60
N GLU A 196 12.35 -10.06 5.66
CA GLU A 196 13.14 -9.58 6.79
C GLU A 196 12.29 -9.10 7.97
N LEU A 197 10.97 -8.99 7.80
CA LEU A 197 10.07 -8.66 8.89
C LEU A 197 9.89 -9.86 9.82
N ASN A 198 9.97 -9.62 11.13
CA ASN A 198 9.78 -10.67 12.14
C ASN A 198 8.37 -11.28 12.12
N ASN A 199 7.42 -10.63 11.46
CA ASN A 199 6.04 -11.11 11.29
C ASN A 199 5.72 -11.54 9.85
N ALA A 200 6.73 -11.75 8.99
CA ALA A 200 6.51 -12.32 7.66
C ALA A 200 5.78 -13.67 7.78
N ASP A 201 4.72 -13.85 6.98
CA ASP A 201 3.95 -15.10 6.98
C ASP A 201 4.80 -16.24 6.37
N PRO A 202 4.76 -17.45 6.93
CA PRO A 202 5.49 -18.59 6.36
C PRO A 202 5.03 -18.95 4.94
N ASN A 203 3.81 -18.59 4.55
CA ASN A 203 3.28 -18.81 3.20
C ASN A 203 3.54 -17.64 2.23
N LEU A 204 4.39 -16.67 2.59
CA LEU A 204 4.74 -15.51 1.74
C LEU A 204 5.10 -15.88 0.29
N HIS A 205 5.77 -17.02 0.10
CA HIS A 205 6.24 -17.51 -1.20
C HIS A 205 5.52 -18.78 -1.67
N ASN A 206 4.37 -19.12 -1.08
CA ASN A 206 3.59 -20.26 -1.53
C ASN A 206 3.07 -20.00 -2.95
N PRO A 207 3.44 -20.81 -3.97
CA PRO A 207 2.99 -20.61 -5.34
C PRO A 207 1.47 -20.76 -5.51
N ASP A 208 0.81 -21.52 -4.63
CA ASP A 208 -0.64 -21.69 -4.61
C ASP A 208 -1.34 -20.53 -3.88
N GLY A 209 -0.58 -19.61 -3.28
CA GLY A 209 -1.10 -18.51 -2.49
C GLY A 209 -1.73 -18.95 -1.16
N VAL A 210 -2.52 -18.04 -0.59
CA VAL A 210 -3.25 -18.26 0.67
C VAL A 210 -4.76 -18.14 0.46
N PRO A 211 -5.59 -19.00 1.10
CA PRO A 211 -7.04 -18.95 0.95
C PRO A 211 -7.62 -17.70 1.62
N VAL A 212 -8.34 -16.87 0.86
CA VAL A 212 -8.94 -15.61 1.31
C VAL A 212 -10.27 -15.89 2.01
N HIS A 213 -10.33 -15.52 3.29
CA HIS A 213 -11.50 -15.70 4.14
C HIS A 213 -12.37 -14.43 4.23
N GLY A 214 -11.89 -13.30 3.73
CA GLY A 214 -12.62 -12.05 3.73
C GLY A 214 -11.84 -10.94 3.02
N ILE A 215 -12.58 -9.97 2.49
CA ILE A 215 -12.06 -8.77 1.85
C ILE A 215 -12.55 -7.55 2.64
N LEU A 216 -11.62 -6.71 3.06
CA LEU A 216 -11.90 -5.49 3.81
C LEU A 216 -11.88 -4.28 2.88
N TYR A 217 -12.91 -3.47 2.93
CA TYR A 217 -12.95 -2.16 2.29
C TYR A 217 -12.99 -1.10 3.38
N GLY A 218 -12.24 -0.02 3.21
CA GLY A 218 -12.15 1.03 4.22
C GLY A 218 -11.54 2.31 3.70
N GLY A 219 -11.74 3.38 4.45
CA GLY A 219 -11.30 4.73 4.12
C GLY A 219 -11.34 5.63 5.35
N ARG A 220 -10.93 6.89 5.17
CA ARG A 220 -11.10 7.91 6.21
C ARG A 220 -12.52 8.46 6.15
N ASP A 221 -13.30 8.10 7.15
CA ASP A 221 -14.65 8.60 7.35
C ASP A 221 -14.85 8.89 8.83
N SER A 222 -15.00 10.17 9.17
CA SER A 222 -15.08 10.63 10.54
C SER A 222 -16.52 10.73 11.09
N ASP A 223 -17.54 10.68 10.23
CA ASP A 223 -18.90 11.06 10.64
C ASP A 223 -20.07 10.31 9.96
N THR A 224 -19.85 9.52 8.90
CA THR A 224 -20.97 8.87 8.17
C THR A 224 -21.14 7.38 8.45
N MET A 225 -20.09 6.57 8.33
CA MET A 225 -20.16 5.11 8.41
C MET A 225 -19.85 4.59 9.82
N PRO A 226 -20.52 3.52 10.29
CA PRO A 226 -20.12 2.85 11.52
C PRO A 226 -18.74 2.17 11.35
N PRO A 227 -18.05 1.83 12.45
CA PRO A 227 -16.67 1.34 12.39
C PRO A 227 -16.45 0.05 11.60
N VAL A 228 -17.43 -0.86 11.60
CA VAL A 228 -17.39 -2.14 10.87
C VAL A 228 -18.80 -2.48 10.39
N ILE A 229 -18.91 -2.90 9.13
CA ILE A 229 -20.12 -3.44 8.51
C ILE A 229 -19.74 -4.70 7.75
N GLU A 230 -20.59 -5.72 7.82
CA GLU A 230 -20.50 -6.92 7.01
C GLU A 230 -21.44 -6.80 5.81
N SER A 231 -20.98 -7.19 4.62
CA SER A 231 -21.86 -7.25 3.44
C SER A 231 -22.88 -8.37 3.59
N LEU A 232 -23.96 -8.31 2.79
CA LEU A 232 -25.03 -9.32 2.84
C LEU A 232 -24.65 -10.56 2.03
N ASP A 233 -23.95 -10.31 0.94
CA ASP A 233 -23.44 -11.27 -0.03
C ASP A 233 -22.25 -10.63 -0.77
N TRP A 234 -21.77 -11.32 -1.82
CA TRP A 234 -20.66 -10.86 -2.63
C TRP A 234 -21.01 -9.60 -3.41
N GLU A 235 -22.16 -9.57 -4.09
CA GLU A 235 -22.62 -8.44 -4.89
C GLU A 235 -22.79 -7.17 -4.04
N HIS A 236 -23.35 -7.29 -2.84
CA HIS A 236 -23.41 -6.18 -1.88
C HIS A 236 -22.00 -5.76 -1.45
N GLY A 237 -21.07 -6.69 -1.24
CA GLY A 237 -19.66 -6.38 -0.94
C GLY A 237 -18.97 -5.60 -2.07
N VAL A 238 -19.20 -6.00 -3.33
CA VAL A 238 -18.71 -5.28 -4.52
C VAL A 238 -19.31 -3.88 -4.60
N PHE A 239 -20.60 -3.73 -4.30
CA PHE A 239 -21.27 -2.42 -4.23
C PHE A 239 -20.66 -1.52 -3.16
N LEU A 240 -20.44 -2.04 -1.94
CA LEU A 240 -19.81 -1.30 -0.85
C LEU A 240 -18.39 -0.87 -1.23
N GLY A 241 -17.60 -1.77 -1.81
CA GLY A 241 -16.25 -1.46 -2.29
C GLY A 241 -16.25 -0.40 -3.40
N ALA A 242 -17.18 -0.48 -4.36
CA ALA A 242 -17.31 0.49 -5.44
C ALA A 242 -17.78 1.87 -4.94
N SER A 243 -18.39 1.94 -3.75
CA SER A 243 -18.95 3.16 -3.16
C SER A 243 -18.10 3.75 -2.05
N ILE A 244 -16.85 3.27 -1.86
CA ILE A 244 -15.95 3.81 -0.84
C ILE A 244 -15.71 5.29 -1.09
N GLU A 245 -15.94 6.09 -0.06
CA GLU A 245 -15.50 7.46 0.02
C GLU A 245 -14.39 7.61 1.06
N SER A 246 -13.43 8.49 0.82
CA SER A 246 -12.38 8.79 1.78
C SER A 246 -11.99 10.25 1.73
N GLU A 247 -11.77 10.82 2.92
CA GLU A 247 -11.17 12.14 3.07
C GLU A 247 -9.77 12.17 2.43
N THR A 248 -9.47 13.25 1.71
CA THR A 248 -8.17 13.52 1.10
C THR A 248 -7.08 13.62 2.17
N THR A 249 -5.95 12.98 1.89
CA THR A 249 -4.74 13.06 2.72
C THR A 249 -3.74 14.03 2.10
N SER A 250 -2.73 14.43 2.86
CA SER A 250 -1.59 15.23 2.40
C SER A 250 -0.82 14.61 1.22
N ALA A 251 -1.09 13.34 0.86
CA ALA A 251 -0.43 12.63 -0.23
C ALA A 251 -1.09 12.85 -1.61
N THR A 252 -2.34 13.32 -1.65
CA THR A 252 -3.07 13.61 -2.88
C THR A 252 -2.95 15.11 -3.18
N LEU A 253 -2.73 15.49 -4.45
CA LEU A 253 -2.71 16.90 -4.86
C LEU A 253 -4.11 17.51 -4.65
N GLY A 254 -4.35 18.23 -3.55
CA GLY A 254 -5.65 18.84 -3.23
C GLY A 254 -5.73 19.43 -1.82
N ALA A 255 -6.87 20.01 -1.48
CA ALA A 255 -7.18 20.44 -0.11
C ALA A 255 -7.38 19.20 0.79
N GLU A 256 -6.86 19.22 2.02
CA GLU A 256 -7.03 18.14 3.01
C GLU A 256 -8.46 18.13 3.58
N GLY A 257 -8.97 16.95 3.93
CA GLY A 257 -10.28 16.79 4.57
C GLY A 257 -11.50 16.85 3.64
N VAL A 258 -11.28 16.85 2.32
CA VAL A 258 -12.37 16.76 1.33
C VAL A 258 -12.67 15.30 1.04
N ARG A 259 -13.91 14.87 1.27
CA ARG A 259 -14.33 13.50 0.93
C ARG A 259 -14.42 13.31 -0.58
N THR A 260 -13.80 12.26 -1.09
CA THR A 260 -13.80 11.93 -2.51
C THR A 260 -14.09 10.44 -2.74
N GLN A 261 -14.72 10.14 -3.87
CA GLN A 261 -14.96 8.75 -4.29
C GLN A 261 -13.62 8.05 -4.58
N GLN A 262 -13.44 6.87 -3.99
CA GLN A 262 -12.27 6.01 -4.14
C GLN A 262 -12.72 4.57 -4.38
N PRO A 263 -13.43 4.30 -5.49
CA PRO A 263 -13.98 2.98 -5.78
C PRO A 263 -12.88 1.92 -5.68
N MET A 264 -13.12 0.92 -4.83
CA MET A 264 -12.28 -0.24 -4.59
C MET A 264 -10.85 0.11 -4.13
N ALA A 265 -10.65 1.35 -3.68
CA ALA A 265 -9.34 1.97 -3.45
C ALA A 265 -8.36 1.84 -4.64
N ASN A 266 -8.88 1.68 -5.87
CA ASN A 266 -8.09 1.34 -7.05
C ASN A 266 -8.15 2.40 -8.17
N LEU A 267 -8.88 3.51 -7.95
CA LEU A 267 -9.18 4.54 -8.95
C LEU A 267 -7.93 5.04 -9.70
N ASP A 268 -6.83 5.32 -9.01
CA ASP A 268 -5.58 5.84 -9.60
C ASP A 268 -4.87 4.86 -10.54
N PHE A 269 -5.26 3.58 -10.50
CA PHE A 269 -4.67 2.49 -11.28
C PHE A 269 -5.61 1.96 -12.36
N MET A 270 -6.84 2.45 -12.41
CA MET A 270 -7.83 2.04 -13.39
C MET A 270 -7.40 2.35 -14.83
N VAL A 271 -7.45 1.33 -15.68
CA VAL A 271 -7.17 1.43 -17.12
C VAL A 271 -8.26 0.84 -18.00
N VAL A 272 -9.36 0.42 -17.39
CA VAL A 272 -10.59 -0.03 -18.05
C VAL A 272 -11.77 0.79 -17.52
N PRO A 273 -12.89 0.88 -18.25
CA PRO A 273 -14.10 1.51 -17.73
C PRO A 273 -14.53 0.86 -16.40
N LEU A 274 -14.94 1.68 -15.43
CA LEU A 274 -15.32 1.20 -14.09
C LEU A 274 -16.39 0.10 -14.13
N GLY A 275 -17.38 0.22 -15.01
CA GLY A 275 -18.40 -0.82 -15.19
C GLY A 275 -17.83 -2.18 -15.60
N LYS A 276 -16.82 -2.21 -16.49
CA LYS A 276 -16.13 -3.45 -16.87
C LYS A 276 -15.36 -4.06 -15.69
N TYR A 277 -14.75 -3.20 -14.88
CA TYR A 277 -14.05 -3.62 -13.67
C TYR A 277 -14.99 -4.24 -12.63
N ILE A 278 -16.13 -3.60 -12.37
CA ILE A 278 -17.16 -4.15 -11.46
C ILE A 278 -17.73 -5.45 -12.02
N GLU A 279 -17.99 -5.53 -13.32
CA GLU A 279 -18.47 -6.75 -13.98
C GLU A 279 -17.47 -7.92 -13.81
N ASN A 280 -16.16 -7.65 -13.79
CA ASN A 280 -15.16 -8.68 -13.50
C ASN A 280 -15.28 -9.22 -12.08
N HIS A 281 -15.48 -8.34 -11.09
CA HIS A 281 -15.73 -8.73 -9.69
C HIS A 281 -17.01 -9.58 -9.56
N GLU A 282 -18.09 -9.21 -10.24
CA GLU A 282 -19.33 -10.01 -10.25
C GLU A 282 -19.11 -11.40 -10.86
N LYS A 283 -18.45 -11.47 -12.03
CA LYS A 283 -18.13 -12.76 -12.69
C LYS A 283 -17.23 -13.63 -11.85
N PHE A 284 -16.29 -13.03 -11.12
CA PHE A 284 -15.42 -13.73 -10.20
C PHE A 284 -16.22 -14.33 -9.03
N GLY A 285 -17.08 -13.54 -8.39
CA GLY A 285 -17.92 -13.98 -7.28
C GLY A 285 -18.86 -15.13 -7.62
N ARG A 286 -19.42 -15.16 -8.83
CA ARG A 286 -20.28 -16.27 -9.29
C ARG A 286 -19.59 -17.63 -9.41
N LYS A 287 -18.26 -17.66 -9.34
CA LYS A 287 -17.46 -18.88 -9.39
C LYS A 287 -17.03 -19.37 -8.01
N LEU A 288 -17.26 -18.58 -6.96
CA LEU A 288 -17.04 -18.95 -5.56
C LEU A 288 -18.23 -19.74 -5.00
#